data_AF-A5ZVV0-F1
#
_entry.id   AF-A5ZVV0-F1
#
_cell.length_a   1.000
_cell.length_b   1.000
_cell.length_c   1.000
_cell.angle_alpha   90.00
_cell.angle_beta   90.00
_cell.angle_gamma   90.00
#
_symmetry.space_group_name_H-M   'P 1'
#
loop_
_entity.id
_entity.type
_entity.pdbx_description
1 polymer ?
#
loop_
_entity_poly.entity_id
_entity_poly.type
_entity_poly.pdbx_seq_one_letter_code
_entity_poly.pdbx_strand_id
1 'polypeptide(L)' 'MKEKESGTKYQETKQHGSRLFPFNIYPCTIPLDFPAVPLHWHKEMELIYIKKGKGLIQIETKSFEGEPGIFL' A
#
# COMPACT_ATOMS: atom_id res chain seq x y z
N MET A 1 -28.92 -12.14 -3.98
CA MET A 1 -28.29 -12.70 -2.77
C MET A 1 -26.79 -12.73 -3.02
N LYS A 2 -26.00 -12.22 -2.06
CA LYS A 2 -24.59 -11.83 -2.22
C LYS A 2 -23.70 -13.02 -2.63
N GLU A 3 -22.89 -12.83 -3.67
CA GLU A 3 -21.72 -13.68 -3.91
C GLU A 3 -20.77 -13.53 -2.72
N LYS A 4 -20.51 -14.65 -2.04
CA LYS A 4 -19.38 -14.79 -1.13
C LYS A 4 -18.15 -14.93 -2.03
N GLU A 5 -17.62 -13.80 -2.50
CA GLU A 5 -16.29 -13.82 -3.11
C GLU A 5 -15.29 -14.31 -2.04
N SER A 6 -14.50 -15.32 -2.43
CA SER A 6 -13.38 -15.85 -1.66
C SER A 6 -12.56 -14.69 -1.08
N GLY A 7 -12.40 -14.64 0.24
CA GLY A 7 -11.74 -13.54 0.96
C GLY A 7 -10.26 -13.35 0.66
N THR A 8 -9.74 -13.88 -0.45
CA THR A 8 -8.33 -13.90 -0.83
C THR A 8 -8.01 -13.10 -2.09
N LYS A 9 -9.02 -12.56 -2.79
CA LYS A 9 -8.88 -11.94 -4.13
C LYS A 9 -7.88 -10.77 -4.22
N TYR A 10 -7.55 -10.14 -3.10
CA TYR A 10 -6.58 -9.05 -2.99
C TYR A 10 -5.56 -9.25 -1.86
N GLN A 11 -5.49 -10.46 -1.29
CA GLN A 11 -4.55 -10.74 -0.22
C GLN A 11 -3.14 -10.87 -0.79
N GLU A 12 -2.22 -10.02 -0.37
CA GLU A 12 -0.82 -10.15 -0.75
C GLU A 12 -0.18 -11.37 -0.05
N THR A 13 0.71 -12.06 -0.76
CA THR A 13 1.42 -13.25 -0.26
C THR A 13 2.91 -13.00 -0.01
N LYS A 14 3.36 -11.77 -0.24
CA LYS A 14 4.74 -11.34 -0.05
C LYS A 14 5.04 -11.26 1.45
N GLN A 15 6.26 -11.65 1.81
CA GLN A 15 6.76 -11.49 3.18
C GLN A 15 7.51 -10.16 3.30
N HIS A 16 7.00 -9.23 4.12
CA HIS A 16 7.57 -7.89 4.30
C HIS A 16 8.60 -7.78 5.43
N GLY A 17 8.82 -8.88 6.17
CA GLY A 17 9.76 -8.89 7.28
C GLY A 17 9.98 -10.29 7.83
N SER A 18 10.91 -10.39 8.77
CA SER A 18 11.23 -11.61 9.51
C SER A 18 11.20 -11.35 11.01
N ARG A 19 11.28 -12.40 11.81
CA ARG A 19 11.32 -12.28 13.28
C ARG A 19 12.49 -11.41 13.78
N LEU A 20 13.63 -11.42 13.08
CA LEU A 20 14.81 -10.64 13.46
C LEU A 20 14.82 -9.24 12.83
N PHE A 21 14.08 -9.05 11.74
CA PHE A 21 13.97 -7.77 11.04
C PHE A 21 12.51 -7.56 10.60
N PRO A 22 11.66 -6.99 11.47
CA PRO A 22 10.20 -7.10 11.34
C PRO A 22 9.58 -6.06 10.39
N PHE A 23 10.35 -5.48 9.47
CA PHE A 23 9.85 -4.51 8.49
C PHE A 23 10.73 -4.50 7.24
N ASN A 24 10.24 -3.87 6.17
CA ASN A 24 11.00 -3.54 4.96
C ASN A 24 10.76 -2.07 4.61
N ILE A 25 11.68 -1.49 3.85
CA ILE A 25 11.55 -0.12 3.32
C ILE A 25 11.62 -0.21 1.79
N TYR A 26 10.68 0.44 1.12
CA TYR A 26 10.58 0.45 -0.34
C TYR A 26 10.69 1.88 -0.88
N PRO A 27 11.90 2.42 -1.09
CA PRO A 27 12.07 3.70 -1.77
C PRO A 27 11.61 3.56 -3.21
N CYS A 28 10.69 4.41 -3.63
CA CYS A 28 10.19 4.45 -5.01
C CYS A 28 9.71 5.84 -5.41
N THR A 29 9.57 6.05 -6.72
CA THR A 29 9.00 7.23 -7.37
C THR A 29 7.92 6.76 -8.33
N ILE A 30 6.69 7.16 -8.07
CA ILE A 30 5.55 6.90 -8.96
C ILE A 30 5.33 8.15 -9.82
N PRO A 31 5.28 8.06 -11.16
CA PRO A 31 5.18 6.84 -11.98
C PRO A 31 6.52 6.31 -12.55
N LEU A 32 7.68 6.82 -12.14
CA LEU A 32 8.97 6.51 -12.78
C LEU A 32 9.41 5.05 -12.62
N ASP A 33 9.23 4.47 -11.43
CA ASP A 33 9.59 3.08 -11.16
C ASP A 33 8.49 2.10 -11.58
N PHE A 34 7.23 2.55 -11.47
CA PHE A 34 6.03 1.81 -11.86
C PHE A 34 4.81 2.75 -11.90
N PRO A 35 3.75 2.43 -12.68
CA PRO A 35 2.63 3.36 -12.90
C PRO A 35 1.77 3.60 -11.65
N ALA A 36 1.59 2.59 -10.79
CA ALA A 36 0.89 2.68 -9.51
C ALA A 36 1.21 1.45 -8.63
N VAL A 37 0.95 1.54 -7.32
CA VAL A 37 0.86 0.36 -6.44
C VAL A 37 -0.56 -0.21 -6.53
N PRO A 38 -0.76 -1.49 -6.91
CA PRO A 38 -2.09 -2.09 -6.95
C PRO A 38 -2.76 -2.13 -5.57
N LEU A 39 -4.09 -2.09 -5.53
CA LEU A 39 -4.84 -2.28 -4.28
C LEU A 39 -4.65 -3.72 -3.78
N HIS A 40 -4.18 -3.86 -2.55
CA HIS A 40 -3.97 -5.14 -1.88
C HIS A 40 -4.21 -4.99 -0.38
N TRP A 41 -4.37 -6.12 0.30
CA TRP A 41 -4.42 -6.17 1.75
C TRP A 41 -3.48 -7.24 2.28
N HIS A 42 -2.89 -6.99 3.44
CA HIS A 42 -2.09 -7.94 4.19
C HIS A 42 -2.30 -7.67 5.69
N LYS A 43 -1.76 -8.53 6.56
CA LYS A 43 -1.99 -8.43 8.01
C LYS A 43 -1.01 -7.48 8.71
N GLU A 44 0.09 -7.12 8.05
CA GLU A 44 1.03 -6.15 8.57
C GLU A 44 0.52 -4.71 8.42
N MET A 45 1.08 -3.80 9.21
CA MET A 45 0.91 -2.37 9.02
C MET A 45 1.86 -1.88 7.92
N GLU A 46 1.37 -1.04 7.02
CA GLU A 46 2.18 -0.27 6.08
C GLU A 46 2.14 1.21 6.47
N LEU A 47 3.26 1.92 6.29
CA LEU A 47 3.35 3.37 6.45
C LEU A 47 3.75 3.99 5.12
N ILE A 48 2.96 4.94 4.64
CA ILE A 48 3.23 5.64 3.38
C ILE A 48 3.68 7.06 3.71
N TYR A 49 4.88 7.43 3.24
CA TYR A 49 5.41 8.79 3.38
C TYR A 49 5.72 9.40 2.02
N ILE A 50 5.11 10.56 1.76
CA ILE A 50 5.37 11.29 0.52
C ILE A 50 6.52 12.26 0.76
N LYS A 51 7.66 11.97 0.13
CA LYS A 51 8.85 12.83 0.21
C LYS A 51 8.76 14.05 -0.69
N LYS A 52 8.15 13.92 -1.88
CA LYS A 52 8.01 14.99 -2.88
C LYS A 52 6.90 14.64 -3.87
N GLY A 53 6.25 15.66 -4.43
CA GLY A 53 5.19 15.49 -5.42
C GLY A 53 3.82 15.30 -4.77
N LYS A 54 2.86 14.81 -5.53
CA LYS A 54 1.50 14.53 -5.05
C LYS A 54 0.94 13.29 -5.72
N GLY A 55 -0.01 12.63 -5.07
CA GLY A 55 -0.64 11.42 -5.60
C GLY A 55 -2.01 11.17 -4.97
N LEU A 56 -2.78 10.26 -5.56
CA LEU A 56 -4.02 9.77 -4.99
C LEU A 56 -3.75 8.44 -4.28
N ILE A 57 -4.16 8.34 -3.01
CA ILE A 57 -3.99 7.14 -2.21
C ILE A 57 -5.38 6.62 -1.85
N GLN A 58 -5.64 5.34 -2.11
CA GLN A 58 -6.89 4.69 -1.76
C GLN A 58 -6.67 3.75 -0.58
N ILE A 59 -7.44 3.95 0.49
CA ILE A 59 -7.49 3.07 1.65
C ILE A 59 -8.93 2.59 1.78
N GLU A 60 -9.13 1.29 1.64
CA GLU A 60 -10.46 0.67 1.58
C GLU A 60 -11.30 1.30 0.45
N THR A 61 -12.39 1.99 0.81
CA THR A 61 -13.33 2.65 -0.10
C THR A 61 -13.15 4.17 -0.14
N LYS A 62 -12.12 4.70 0.52
CA LYS A 62 -11.84 6.14 0.62
C LYS A 62 -10.57 6.50 -0.11
N SER A 63 -10.60 7.65 -0.76
CA SER A 63 -9.43 8.22 -1.43
C SER A 63 -8.97 9.48 -0.70
N PHE A 64 -7.66 9.64 -0.62
CA PHE A 64 -6.97 10.73 0.02
C PHE A 64 -5.99 11.36 -0.98
N GLU A 65 -5.90 12.68 -0.97
CA GLU A 65 -4.82 13.36 -1.67
C GLU A 65 -3.56 13.33 -0.79
N GLY A 66 -2.49 12.83 -1.38
CA GLY A 66 -1.18 12.77 -0.78
C GLY A 66 -0.31 13.92 -1.25
N GLU A 67 0.32 14.61 -0.30
CA GLU A 67 1.26 15.72 -0.52
C GLU A 67 2.50 15.54 0.36
N PRO A 68 3.61 16.27 0.10
CA PRO A 68 4.85 16.07 0.84
C PRO A 68 4.68 16.31 2.35
N GLY A 69 5.22 15.41 3.17
CA GLY A 69 5.10 15.49 4.62
C GLY A 69 3.91 14.73 5.21
N ILE A 70 2.98 14.23 4.39
CA ILE A 70 1.88 13.40 4.85
C ILE A 70 2.37 11.98 5.16
N PHE A 71 1.93 11.47 6.31
CA PHE A 71 1.98 10.07 6.70
C PHE A 71 0.57 9.51 6.70
N LEU A 72 0.39 8.36 6.06
CA LEU A 72 -0.85 7.58 6.04
C LEU A 72 -0.59 6.19 6.62
#